data_AF-A0A562LBW2-F1
#
_entry.id   AF-A0A562LBW2-F1
#
_cell.length_a   1.000
_cell.length_b   1.000
_cell.length_c   1.000
_cell.angle_alpha   90.00
_cell.angle_beta   90.00
_cell.angle_gamma   90.00
#
_symmetry.space_group_name_H-M   'P 1'
#
loop_
_entity.id
_entity.type
_entity.pdbx_description
1 polymer ?
#
loop_
_entity_poly.entity_id
_entity_poly.type
_entity_poly.pdbx_seq_one_letter_code
_entity_poly.pdbx_strand_id
1 'polypeptide(L)'
;MAAESQPPNHWSGRKRALSAALLVSLLLALLAAYWFTRPARVSAFILDRAGAALGLEITAGGASEYRLLGTPMLVLRDVVARQPGADTPLLRAQRIHLALPWSTIRARGADLTVERIELDAPQLDVAELQRWLSSRPAGDTRIPTLTDGLRVSRGRVVGDGWSLDALDFDLPSLYPDRGVRAHVRGRFVAESVGAPFDLQVALTRPAMEAGLGLSGQVEIESRDWQLAVKPIVGARLHSGAAGFELQRMKLGAIARYRSGDTNLPFVLGIAGPLRYHDSKLQLEPLGSIVRGQGPIPTLRAHGRLSFGDALSLRLTGSMADWPESWPVLPAPIGASASPLPFALDYTGEPDFSEVVTLQLQRDETRFSGRFRLSDVTAWLDANTSASPLPPLDGHLVTPTLEVADAKLEGVEIEIDDPAVADPAVQ
;
A
#
# COMPACT_ATOMS: atom_id res chain seq x y z
N MET A 1 -94.27 -12.93 51.67
CA MET A 1 -93.74 -12.72 50.31
C MET A 1 -92.49 -11.88 50.42
N ALA A 2 -91.33 -12.53 50.37
CA ALA A 2 -90.03 -11.88 50.27
C ALA A 2 -89.57 -11.98 48.81
N ALA A 3 -89.07 -10.90 48.24
CA ALA A 3 -88.35 -10.90 46.97
C ALA A 3 -87.09 -10.06 47.17
N GLU A 4 -85.98 -10.76 47.33
CA GLU A 4 -84.62 -10.25 47.35
C GLU A 4 -84.09 -10.35 45.92
N SER A 5 -83.66 -9.24 45.34
CA SER A 5 -83.03 -9.21 44.00
C SER A 5 -81.71 -8.45 44.07
N GLN A 6 -80.63 -9.20 43.87
CA GLN A 6 -79.22 -8.80 43.87
C GLN A 6 -78.88 -7.67 42.86
N PRO A 7 -77.86 -6.84 43.14
CA PRO A 7 -77.34 -5.87 42.18
C PRO A 7 -76.37 -6.51 41.15
N PRO A 8 -76.24 -5.91 39.94
CA PRO A 8 -75.50 -6.50 38.83
C PRO A 8 -73.98 -6.32 38.95
N ASN A 9 -73.27 -7.42 38.69
CA ASN A 9 -71.82 -7.58 38.73
C ASN A 9 -71.14 -6.96 37.48
N HIS A 10 -70.61 -5.75 37.61
CA HIS A 10 -69.92 -5.01 36.53
C HIS A 10 -68.38 -5.13 36.59
N TRP A 11 -67.84 -6.13 37.30
CA TRP A 11 -66.40 -6.28 37.58
C TRP A 11 -65.65 -7.31 36.71
N SER A 12 -66.22 -7.76 35.59
CA SER A 12 -65.66 -8.85 34.75
C SER A 12 -65.08 -8.42 33.39
N GLY A 13 -65.43 -7.25 32.86
CA GLY A 13 -65.00 -6.79 31.51
C GLY A 13 -63.56 -6.26 31.43
N ARG A 14 -63.15 -5.41 32.38
CA ARG A 14 -61.80 -4.81 32.40
C ARG A 14 -60.70 -5.84 32.70
N LYS A 15 -61.01 -6.82 33.56
CA LYS A 15 -60.08 -7.92 33.87
C LYS A 15 -59.84 -8.81 32.65
N ARG A 16 -60.88 -9.11 31.86
CA ARG A 16 -60.77 -9.89 30.61
C ARG A 16 -59.96 -9.16 29.52
N ALA A 17 -60.15 -7.85 29.38
CA ALA A 17 -59.38 -7.03 28.43
C ALA A 17 -57.89 -6.93 28.81
N LEU A 18 -57.57 -6.77 30.10
CA LEU A 18 -56.19 -6.78 30.61
C LEU A 18 -55.51 -8.14 30.44
N SER A 19 -56.22 -9.24 30.72
CA SER A 19 -55.67 -10.58 30.49
C SER A 19 -55.49 -10.90 29.00
N ALA A 20 -56.36 -10.40 28.12
CA ALA A 20 -56.20 -10.55 26.68
C ALA A 20 -55.00 -9.74 26.14
N ALA A 21 -54.80 -8.50 26.62
CA ALA A 21 -53.64 -7.69 26.26
C ALA A 21 -52.31 -8.29 26.75
N LEU A 22 -52.30 -8.90 27.95
CA LEU A 22 -51.15 -9.62 28.49
C LEU A 22 -50.85 -10.89 27.67
N LEU A 23 -51.89 -11.64 27.27
CA LEU A 23 -51.75 -12.83 26.41
C LEU A 23 -51.24 -12.47 25.02
N VAL A 24 -51.71 -11.38 24.42
CA VAL A 24 -51.23 -10.90 23.12
C VAL A 24 -49.79 -10.39 23.23
N SER A 25 -49.43 -9.68 24.30
CA SER A 25 -48.05 -9.24 24.53
C SER A 25 -47.11 -10.41 24.77
N LEU A 26 -47.56 -11.42 25.53
CA LEU A 26 -46.82 -12.66 25.75
C LEU A 26 -46.69 -13.46 24.45
N LEU A 27 -47.76 -13.54 23.65
CA LEU A 27 -47.74 -14.20 22.35
C LEU A 27 -46.79 -13.48 21.39
N LEU A 28 -46.80 -12.14 21.34
CA LEU A 28 -45.87 -11.35 20.55
C LEU A 28 -44.43 -11.47 21.06
N ALA A 29 -44.22 -11.55 22.38
CA ALA A 29 -42.91 -11.80 22.97
C ALA A 29 -42.40 -13.21 22.66
N LEU A 30 -43.27 -14.22 22.67
CA LEU A 30 -42.97 -15.59 22.29
C LEU A 30 -42.75 -15.73 20.78
N LEU A 31 -43.52 -15.01 19.96
CA LEU A 31 -43.34 -14.96 18.51
C LEU A 31 -42.04 -14.25 18.15
N ALA A 32 -41.72 -13.14 18.83
CA ALA A 32 -40.45 -12.43 18.72
C ALA A 32 -39.30 -13.31 19.20
N ALA A 33 -39.42 -13.99 20.35
CA ALA A 33 -38.44 -14.93 20.85
C ALA A 33 -38.23 -16.09 19.87
N TYR A 34 -39.30 -16.66 19.31
CA TYR A 34 -39.25 -17.66 18.24
C TYR A 34 -38.59 -17.11 16.97
N TRP A 35 -38.84 -15.84 16.63
CA TRP A 35 -38.19 -15.17 15.52
C TRP A 35 -36.68 -14.98 15.76
N PHE A 36 -36.31 -14.58 16.98
CA PHE A 36 -34.92 -14.50 17.43
C PHE A 36 -34.25 -15.87 17.41
N THR A 37 -34.95 -16.97 17.72
CA THR A 37 -34.37 -18.33 17.67
C THR A 37 -33.95 -18.81 16.27
N ARG A 38 -34.17 -18.03 15.20
CA ARG A 38 -33.68 -18.33 13.84
C ARG A 38 -32.53 -17.38 13.46
N PRO A 39 -31.26 -17.73 13.76
CA PRO A 39 -30.09 -16.88 13.52
C PRO A 39 -30.02 -16.29 12.11
N ALA A 40 -30.37 -17.08 11.10
CA ALA A 40 -30.33 -16.68 9.69
C ALA A 40 -31.25 -15.49 9.35
N ARG A 41 -32.40 -15.35 10.02
CA ARG A 41 -33.35 -14.24 9.75
C ARG A 41 -32.91 -12.93 10.40
N VAL A 42 -32.37 -13.01 11.62
CA VAL A 42 -31.81 -11.87 12.33
C VAL A 42 -30.56 -11.35 11.60
N SER A 43 -29.68 -12.25 11.16
CA SER A 43 -28.51 -11.87 10.35
C SER A 43 -28.94 -11.23 9.03
N ALA A 44 -29.91 -11.80 8.30
CA ALA A 44 -30.40 -11.22 7.04
C ALA A 44 -30.95 -9.81 7.22
N PHE A 45 -31.73 -9.54 8.28
CA PHE A 45 -32.25 -8.20 8.55
C PHE A 45 -31.17 -7.19 8.92
N ILE A 46 -30.18 -7.59 9.74
CA ILE A 46 -29.05 -6.73 10.11
C ILE A 46 -28.22 -6.41 8.86
N LEU A 47 -27.97 -7.41 8.02
CA LEU A 47 -27.24 -7.27 6.76
C LEU A 47 -27.97 -6.38 5.77
N ASP A 48 -29.29 -6.47 5.67
CA ASP A 48 -30.11 -5.60 4.82
C ASP A 48 -30.03 -4.13 5.28
N ARG A 49 -30.10 -3.90 6.59
CA ARG A 49 -29.94 -2.55 7.17
C ARG A 49 -28.52 -2.00 7.00
N ALA A 50 -27.50 -2.82 7.23
CA ALA A 50 -26.11 -2.45 7.03
C ALA A 50 -25.83 -2.17 5.54
N GLY A 51 -26.34 -3.03 4.66
CA GLY A 51 -26.29 -2.88 3.22
C GLY A 51 -26.94 -1.59 2.75
N ALA A 52 -28.17 -1.29 3.19
CA ALA A 52 -28.85 -0.04 2.86
C ALA A 52 -28.08 1.21 3.31
N ALA A 53 -27.45 1.18 4.50
CA ALA A 53 -26.64 2.30 4.99
C ALA A 53 -25.32 2.48 4.21
N LEU A 54 -24.71 1.36 3.79
CA LEU A 54 -23.47 1.35 3.02
C LEU A 54 -23.70 1.51 1.52
N GLY A 55 -24.94 1.36 1.03
CA GLY A 55 -25.23 1.29 -0.41
C GLY A 55 -24.71 0.00 -1.04
N LEU A 56 -24.75 -1.11 -0.31
CA LEU A 56 -24.21 -2.41 -0.68
C LEU A 56 -25.27 -3.51 -0.54
N GLU A 57 -25.22 -4.50 -1.41
CA GLU A 57 -25.86 -5.79 -1.18
C GLU A 57 -24.91 -6.67 -0.35
N ILE A 58 -25.30 -6.99 0.88
CA ILE A 58 -24.51 -7.85 1.77
C ILE A 58 -25.29 -9.13 2.05
N THR A 59 -24.68 -10.25 1.72
CA THR A 59 -25.25 -11.59 1.92
C THR A 59 -24.31 -12.45 2.76
N ALA A 60 -24.87 -13.44 3.45
CA ALA A 60 -24.11 -14.46 4.18
C ALA A 60 -24.76 -15.82 3.92
N GLY A 61 -23.96 -16.78 3.44
CA GLY A 61 -24.46 -18.11 3.04
C GLY A 61 -24.43 -19.15 4.16
N GLY A 62 -23.52 -19.01 5.13
CA GLY A 62 -23.28 -20.01 6.18
C GLY A 62 -24.14 -19.84 7.44
N ALA A 63 -23.98 -20.76 8.39
CA ALA A 63 -24.64 -20.68 9.69
C ALA A 63 -24.14 -19.46 10.48
N SER A 64 -24.99 -18.44 10.57
CA SER A 64 -24.74 -17.27 11.41
C SER A 64 -24.91 -17.62 12.88
N GLU A 65 -23.98 -17.17 13.72
CA GLU A 65 -24.08 -17.30 15.17
C GLU A 65 -24.25 -15.92 15.79
N TYR A 66 -25.04 -15.83 16.86
CA TYR A 66 -25.21 -14.58 17.59
C TYR A 66 -25.26 -14.85 19.10
N ARG A 67 -24.71 -13.92 19.88
CA ARG A 67 -24.82 -13.90 21.35
C ARG A 67 -25.26 -12.51 21.77
N LEU A 68 -26.32 -12.42 22.56
CA LEU A 68 -26.90 -11.14 23.00
C LEU A 68 -26.65 -10.81 24.48
N LEU A 69 -26.32 -11.83 25.29
CA LEU A 69 -26.01 -11.65 26.70
C LEU A 69 -24.56 -11.15 26.86
N GLY A 70 -24.34 -10.13 27.68
CA GLY A 70 -23.03 -9.47 27.80
C GLY A 70 -22.77 -8.51 26.64
N THR A 71 -21.63 -8.64 25.97
CA THR A 71 -21.34 -7.94 24.71
C THR A 71 -22.00 -8.66 23.54
N PRO A 72 -22.91 -7.99 22.80
CA PRO A 72 -23.45 -8.50 21.54
C PRO A 72 -22.37 -8.94 20.57
N MET A 73 -22.50 -10.17 20.08
CA MET A 73 -21.58 -10.79 19.13
C MET A 73 -22.36 -11.30 17.93
N LEU A 74 -21.82 -11.07 16.75
CA LEU A 74 -22.31 -11.58 15.47
C LEU A 74 -21.17 -12.27 14.74
N VAL A 75 -21.39 -13.53 14.37
CA VAL A 75 -20.50 -14.28 13.47
C VAL A 75 -21.27 -14.54 12.18
N LEU A 76 -20.74 -14.03 11.08
CA LEU A 76 -21.24 -14.24 9.73
C LEU A 76 -20.27 -15.16 9.00
N ARG A 77 -20.80 -16.05 8.18
CA ARG A 77 -20.02 -16.99 7.36
C ARG A 77 -20.37 -16.85 5.90
N ASP A 78 -19.37 -17.03 5.04
CA ASP A 78 -19.51 -16.93 3.59
C ASP A 78 -20.14 -15.59 3.19
N VAL A 79 -19.53 -14.50 3.69
CA VAL A 79 -20.01 -13.15 3.47
C VAL A 79 -19.60 -12.68 2.08
N VAL A 80 -20.55 -12.11 1.36
CA VAL A 80 -20.31 -11.43 0.09
C VAL A 80 -20.96 -10.06 0.16
N ALA A 81 -20.15 -9.01 -0.03
CA ALA A 81 -20.61 -7.64 -0.20
C ALA A 81 -20.28 -7.17 -1.62
N ARG A 82 -21.27 -6.58 -2.29
CA ARG A 82 -21.14 -6.03 -3.63
C ARG A 82 -21.97 -4.76 -3.78
N GLN A 83 -21.64 -3.93 -4.75
CA GLN A 83 -22.56 -2.85 -5.14
C GLN A 83 -23.82 -3.45 -5.78
N PRO A 84 -25.00 -2.84 -5.58
CA PRO A 84 -26.22 -3.27 -6.27
C PRO A 84 -26.02 -3.28 -7.79
N GLY A 85 -26.31 -4.42 -8.43
CA GLY A 85 -26.13 -4.61 -9.86
C GLY A 85 -24.69 -4.88 -10.34
N ALA A 86 -23.70 -4.94 -9.46
CA ALA A 86 -22.33 -5.30 -9.84
C ALA A 86 -22.12 -6.82 -9.89
N ASP A 87 -21.45 -7.31 -10.93
CA ASP A 87 -21.12 -8.73 -11.09
C ASP A 87 -19.98 -9.17 -10.17
N THR A 88 -18.98 -8.31 -9.99
CA THR A 88 -17.82 -8.56 -9.12
C THR A 88 -18.10 -8.03 -7.72
N PRO A 89 -17.96 -8.85 -6.66
CA PRO A 89 -18.10 -8.37 -5.30
C PRO A 89 -16.85 -7.63 -4.84
N LEU A 90 -17.07 -6.55 -4.10
CA LEU A 90 -15.99 -5.76 -3.51
C LEU A 90 -15.30 -6.48 -2.34
N LEU A 91 -16.05 -7.30 -1.59
CA LEU A 91 -15.55 -8.04 -0.44
C LEU A 91 -16.18 -9.43 -0.39
N ARG A 92 -15.34 -10.44 -0.23
CA ARG A 92 -15.73 -11.78 0.20
C ARG A 92 -15.04 -12.11 1.51
N ALA A 93 -15.64 -12.88 2.40
CA ALA A 93 -14.95 -13.38 3.59
C ALA A 93 -15.52 -14.73 4.03
N GLN A 94 -14.65 -15.65 4.49
CA GLN A 94 -15.10 -16.95 5.03
C GLN A 94 -15.81 -16.77 6.36
N ARG A 95 -15.27 -15.89 7.22
CA ARG A 95 -15.88 -15.53 8.50
C ARG A 95 -15.66 -14.05 8.79
N ILE A 96 -16.71 -13.40 9.28
CA ILE A 96 -16.63 -12.10 9.92
C ILE A 96 -17.15 -12.27 11.35
N HIS A 97 -16.33 -11.90 12.33
CA HIS A 97 -16.74 -11.81 13.72
C HIS A 97 -16.75 -10.34 14.14
N LEU A 98 -17.87 -9.92 14.72
CA LEU A 98 -18.10 -8.56 15.16
C LEU A 98 -18.66 -8.58 16.59
N ALA A 99 -17.95 -7.96 17.52
CA ALA A 99 -18.43 -7.73 18.88
C ALA A 99 -18.68 -6.24 19.10
N LEU A 100 -19.92 -5.89 19.45
CA LEU A 100 -20.41 -4.51 19.56
C LEU A 100 -21.11 -4.31 20.90
N PRO A 101 -20.70 -3.33 21.72
CA PRO A 101 -21.43 -2.99 22.95
C PRO A 101 -22.89 -2.59 22.68
N TRP A 102 -23.80 -2.93 23.62
CA TRP A 102 -25.20 -2.49 23.55
C TRP A 102 -25.35 -0.96 23.52
N SER A 103 -24.44 -0.21 24.15
CA SER A 103 -24.41 1.25 24.08
C SER A 103 -24.28 1.73 22.63
N THR A 104 -23.36 1.14 21.87
CA THR A 104 -23.09 1.51 20.48
C THR A 104 -24.27 1.16 19.56
N ILE A 105 -24.86 -0.04 19.72
CA ILE A 105 -26.05 -0.45 18.96
C ILE A 105 -27.22 0.51 19.23
N ARG A 106 -27.44 0.90 20.50
CA ARG A 106 -28.51 1.84 20.89
C ARG A 106 -28.23 3.28 20.45
N ALA A 107 -26.96 3.67 20.33
CA ALA A 107 -26.56 5.00 19.89
C ALA A 107 -26.82 5.27 18.39
N ARG A 108 -27.18 4.25 17.60
CA ARG A 108 -27.56 4.38 16.17
C ARG A 108 -26.55 5.20 15.35
N GLY A 109 -25.26 4.95 15.56
CA GLY A 109 -24.16 5.62 14.86
C GLY A 109 -23.68 6.93 15.48
N ALA A 110 -24.26 7.38 16.60
CA ALA A 110 -23.69 8.50 17.37
C ALA A 110 -22.38 8.08 18.08
N ASP A 111 -22.32 6.85 18.57
CA ASP A 111 -21.13 6.19 19.11
C ASP A 111 -20.62 5.15 18.09
N LEU A 112 -19.31 5.08 17.91
CA LEU A 112 -18.60 4.18 16.99
C LEU A 112 -17.59 3.29 17.75
N THR A 113 -17.93 2.92 18.98
CA THR A 113 -17.14 1.96 19.77
C THR A 113 -17.45 0.53 19.36
N VAL A 114 -16.42 -0.20 18.93
CA VAL A 114 -16.48 -1.62 18.61
C VAL A 114 -15.55 -2.34 19.58
N GLU A 115 -15.97 -3.50 20.07
CA GLU A 115 -15.12 -4.31 20.93
C GLU A 115 -14.06 -5.01 20.10
N ARG A 116 -14.48 -5.86 19.17
CA ARG A 116 -13.59 -6.70 18.36
C ARG A 116 -14.09 -6.85 16.94
N ILE A 117 -13.17 -6.80 15.98
CA ILE A 117 -13.43 -7.17 14.59
C ILE A 117 -12.44 -8.26 14.17
N GLU A 118 -12.93 -9.36 13.63
CA GLU A 118 -12.08 -10.39 13.01
C GLU A 118 -12.59 -10.75 11.61
N LEU A 119 -11.68 -10.82 10.64
CA LEU A 119 -11.96 -11.28 9.29
C LEU A 119 -11.07 -12.48 8.96
N ASP A 120 -11.67 -13.60 8.60
CA ASP A 120 -10.95 -14.78 8.14
C ASP A 120 -11.08 -14.92 6.63
N ALA A 121 -9.92 -15.03 5.99
CA ALA A 121 -9.73 -15.06 4.55
C ALA A 121 -10.57 -14.02 3.78
N PRO A 122 -10.54 -12.73 4.19
CA PRO A 122 -11.22 -11.71 3.41
C PRO A 122 -10.52 -11.54 2.05
N GLN A 123 -11.29 -11.36 1.00
CA GLN A 123 -10.82 -11.00 -0.34
C GLN A 123 -11.41 -9.65 -0.70
N LEU A 124 -10.56 -8.64 -0.89
CA LEU A 124 -10.94 -7.27 -1.21
C LEU A 124 -10.52 -6.94 -2.64
N ASP A 125 -11.47 -6.48 -3.46
CA ASP A 125 -11.18 -5.96 -4.80
C ASP A 125 -11.03 -4.43 -4.73
N VAL A 126 -9.84 -3.92 -5.06
CA VAL A 126 -9.51 -2.50 -4.94
C VAL A 126 -10.27 -1.65 -5.95
N ALA A 127 -10.49 -2.16 -7.17
CA ALA A 127 -11.20 -1.41 -8.20
C ALA A 127 -12.68 -1.26 -7.83
N GLU A 128 -13.30 -2.32 -7.31
CA GLU A 128 -14.67 -2.27 -6.77
C GLU A 128 -14.76 -1.36 -5.53
N LEU A 129 -13.80 -1.45 -4.62
CA LEU A 129 -13.75 -0.58 -3.43
C LEU A 129 -13.66 0.89 -3.82
N GLN A 130 -12.79 1.24 -4.77
CA GLN A 130 -12.64 2.62 -5.26
C GLN A 130 -13.91 3.10 -5.94
N ARG A 131 -14.54 2.29 -6.80
CA ARG A 131 -15.84 2.62 -7.41
C ARG A 131 -16.93 2.87 -6.36
N TRP A 132 -16.94 2.09 -5.28
CA TRP A 132 -17.84 2.32 -4.16
C TRP A 132 -17.52 3.58 -3.36
N LEU A 133 -16.26 3.83 -3.03
CA LEU A 133 -15.85 5.06 -2.33
C LEU A 133 -16.21 6.32 -3.13
N SER A 134 -16.02 6.29 -4.46
CA SER A 134 -16.38 7.39 -5.35
C SER A 134 -17.88 7.66 -5.43
N SER A 135 -18.73 6.68 -5.13
CA SER A 135 -20.19 6.89 -5.07
C SER A 135 -20.68 7.39 -3.71
N ARG A 136 -19.81 7.51 -2.70
CA ARG A 136 -20.20 7.96 -1.35
C ARG A 136 -20.34 9.49 -1.30
N PRO A 137 -21.35 10.01 -0.59
CA PRO A 137 -21.43 11.45 -0.32
C PRO A 137 -20.18 11.93 0.42
N ALA A 138 -19.73 13.14 0.11
CA ALA A 138 -18.68 13.80 0.89
C ALA A 138 -19.16 13.96 2.35
N GLY A 139 -18.34 13.51 3.30
CA GLY A 139 -18.64 13.62 4.72
C GLY A 139 -17.40 13.35 5.57
N ASP A 140 -17.44 13.84 6.81
CA ASP A 140 -16.34 13.65 7.75
C ASP A 140 -16.26 12.18 8.18
N THR A 141 -15.17 11.51 7.78
CA THR A 141 -14.87 10.15 8.21
C THR A 141 -14.46 10.17 9.69
N ARG A 142 -15.35 9.67 10.56
CA ARG A 142 -15.04 9.50 11.98
C ARG A 142 -14.29 8.18 12.21
N ILE A 143 -13.15 8.25 12.89
CA ILE A 143 -12.39 7.06 13.27
C ILE A 143 -13.10 6.35 14.43
N PRO A 144 -13.41 5.04 14.33
CA PRO A 144 -14.03 4.29 15.41
C PRO A 144 -13.04 4.03 16.56
N THR A 145 -13.59 3.70 17.74
CA THR A 145 -12.79 3.12 18.82
C THR A 145 -12.88 1.60 18.74
N LEU A 146 -11.74 0.90 18.69
CA LEU A 146 -11.64 -0.56 18.76
C LEU A 146 -10.94 -0.93 20.07
N THR A 147 -11.67 -1.49 21.04
CA THR A 147 -11.09 -1.75 22.38
C THR A 147 -10.23 -3.01 22.41
N ASP A 148 -10.68 -4.09 21.76
CA ASP A 148 -9.95 -5.35 21.54
C ASP A 148 -9.49 -5.51 20.09
N GLY A 149 -9.57 -4.42 19.32
CA GLY A 149 -8.86 -4.29 18.07
C GLY A 149 -9.47 -4.95 16.85
N LEU A 150 -8.63 -5.07 15.81
CA LEU A 150 -8.95 -5.64 14.51
C LEU A 150 -7.92 -6.71 14.16
N ARG A 151 -8.41 -7.87 13.72
CA ARG A 151 -7.58 -8.95 13.20
C ARG A 151 -8.04 -9.39 11.82
N VAL A 152 -7.12 -9.47 10.88
CA VAL A 152 -7.31 -10.13 9.58
C VAL A 152 -6.41 -11.35 9.54
N SER A 153 -6.96 -12.48 9.12
CA SER A 153 -6.17 -13.70 8.91
C SER A 153 -6.31 -14.21 7.48
N ARG A 154 -5.20 -14.55 6.82
CA ARG A 154 -5.17 -15.12 5.44
C ARG A 154 -5.92 -14.27 4.41
N GLY A 155 -5.91 -12.95 4.57
CA GLY A 155 -6.54 -12.02 3.65
C GLY A 155 -5.88 -11.99 2.28
N ARG A 156 -6.63 -11.49 1.31
CA ARG A 156 -6.19 -11.20 -0.05
C ARG A 156 -6.71 -9.85 -0.48
N VAL A 157 -5.85 -9.04 -1.08
CA VAL A 157 -6.25 -7.79 -1.74
C VAL A 157 -5.86 -7.90 -3.20
N VAL A 158 -6.79 -7.63 -4.11
CA VAL A 158 -6.56 -7.72 -5.56
C VAL A 158 -6.70 -6.34 -6.16
N GLY A 159 -5.70 -5.93 -6.92
CA GLY A 159 -5.71 -4.73 -7.74
C GLY A 159 -5.42 -5.06 -9.21
N ASP A 160 -5.25 -4.02 -10.01
CA ASP A 160 -4.95 -4.19 -11.44
C ASP A 160 -3.49 -4.64 -11.63
N GLY A 161 -3.28 -5.85 -12.13
CA GLY A 161 -1.94 -6.44 -12.34
C GLY A 161 -1.19 -6.88 -11.08
N TRP A 162 -1.75 -6.70 -9.88
CA TRP A 162 -1.09 -7.07 -8.62
C TRP A 162 -2.05 -7.63 -7.56
N SER A 163 -1.49 -8.33 -6.58
CA SER A 163 -2.21 -8.81 -5.41
C SER A 163 -1.36 -8.79 -4.14
N LEU A 164 -2.01 -8.66 -2.99
CA LEU A 164 -1.45 -8.96 -1.68
C LEU A 164 -2.06 -10.27 -1.21
N ASP A 165 -1.23 -11.28 -1.05
CA ASP A 165 -1.61 -12.63 -0.65
C ASP A 165 -1.21 -12.93 0.80
N ALA A 166 -1.92 -13.89 1.40
CA ALA A 166 -1.67 -14.36 2.76
C ALA A 166 -1.53 -13.21 3.78
N LEU A 167 -2.34 -12.16 3.62
CA LEU A 167 -2.30 -10.97 4.45
C LEU A 167 -2.82 -11.29 5.86
N ASP A 168 -1.97 -11.16 6.86
CA ASP A 168 -2.41 -11.08 8.24
C ASP A 168 -2.13 -9.67 8.77
N PHE A 169 -3.13 -9.12 9.46
CA PHE A 169 -3.09 -7.80 10.04
C PHE A 169 -3.56 -7.90 11.48
N ASP A 170 -2.76 -7.42 12.42
CA ASP A 170 -3.09 -7.42 13.84
C ASP A 170 -2.97 -6.01 14.40
N LEU A 171 -4.09 -5.49 14.87
CA LEU A 171 -4.24 -4.17 15.47
C LEU A 171 -4.86 -4.37 16.85
N PRO A 172 -4.08 -4.37 17.94
CA PRO A 172 -4.59 -4.74 19.27
C PRO A 172 -5.68 -3.82 19.80
N SER A 173 -5.60 -2.52 19.48
CA SER A 173 -6.60 -1.52 19.86
C SER A 173 -6.49 -0.28 18.97
N LEU A 174 -7.58 0.46 18.80
CA LEU A 174 -7.63 1.72 18.08
C LEU A 174 -8.40 2.74 18.91
N TYR A 175 -7.79 3.89 19.19
CA TYR A 175 -8.47 5.04 19.74
C TYR A 175 -8.12 6.26 18.88
N PRO A 176 -9.08 7.15 18.56
CA PRO A 176 -8.82 8.30 17.68
C PRO A 176 -7.62 9.16 18.12
N ASP A 177 -7.46 9.34 19.44
CA ASP A 177 -6.49 10.29 20.02
C ASP A 177 -5.30 9.61 20.72
N ARG A 178 -5.09 8.30 20.53
CA ARG A 178 -3.97 7.57 21.16
C ARG A 178 -3.04 6.96 20.13
N GLY A 179 -1.78 6.80 20.52
CA GLY A 179 -0.80 6.07 19.74
C GLY A 179 -1.23 4.63 19.50
N VAL A 180 -0.95 4.13 18.32
CA VAL A 180 -1.35 2.79 17.88
C VAL A 180 -0.19 2.09 17.18
N ARG A 181 -0.12 0.77 17.35
CA ARG A 181 0.82 -0.12 16.68
C ARG A 181 0.04 -1.25 16.02
N ALA A 182 0.44 -1.59 14.81
CA ALA A 182 -0.11 -2.69 14.04
C ALA A 182 1.03 -3.54 13.49
N HIS A 183 0.76 -4.84 13.38
CA HIS A 183 1.64 -5.79 12.71
C HIS A 183 0.96 -6.23 11.42
N VAL A 184 1.68 -6.14 10.30
CA VAL A 184 1.20 -6.51 8.98
C VAL A 184 2.21 -7.46 8.34
N ARG A 185 1.74 -8.62 7.91
CA ARG A 185 2.55 -9.60 7.18
C ARG A 185 1.78 -10.10 5.97
N GLY A 186 2.49 -10.49 4.93
CA GLY A 186 1.87 -11.00 3.71
C GLY A 186 2.89 -11.12 2.59
N ARG A 187 2.38 -11.29 1.37
CA ARG A 187 3.20 -11.35 0.16
C ARG A 187 2.58 -10.48 -0.92
N PHE A 188 3.31 -9.48 -1.38
CA PHE A 188 2.96 -8.77 -2.60
C PHE A 188 3.33 -9.63 -3.82
N VAL A 189 2.50 -9.60 -4.86
CA VAL A 189 2.72 -10.33 -6.11
C VAL A 189 2.28 -9.44 -7.26
N ALA A 190 3.18 -9.19 -8.21
CA ALA A 190 2.89 -8.51 -9.47
C ALA A 190 3.75 -9.11 -10.57
N GLU A 191 3.12 -9.55 -11.67
CA GLU A 191 3.80 -10.15 -12.81
C GLU A 191 4.86 -11.22 -12.43
N SER A 192 6.15 -10.90 -12.57
CA SER A 192 7.30 -11.75 -12.27
C SER A 192 7.97 -11.47 -10.92
N VAL A 193 7.42 -10.53 -10.15
CA VAL A 193 7.96 -10.06 -8.87
C VAL A 193 7.05 -10.50 -7.72
N GLY A 194 7.64 -11.19 -6.75
CA GLY A 194 7.01 -11.46 -5.46
C GLY A 194 7.74 -10.73 -4.35
N ALA A 195 7.05 -10.21 -3.35
CA ALA A 195 7.68 -9.59 -2.20
C ALA A 195 7.00 -9.97 -0.88
N PRO A 196 7.43 -11.07 -0.21
CA PRO A 196 7.05 -11.32 1.17
C PRO A 196 7.52 -10.19 2.08
N PHE A 197 6.68 -9.84 3.06
CA PHE A 197 6.96 -8.78 4.01
C PHE A 197 6.44 -9.10 5.41
N ASP A 198 7.12 -8.53 6.39
CA ASP A 198 6.71 -8.49 7.80
C ASP A 198 7.06 -7.10 8.34
N LEU A 199 6.02 -6.31 8.64
CA LEU A 199 6.12 -4.88 8.92
C LEU A 199 5.40 -4.53 10.22
N GLN A 200 6.07 -3.74 11.06
CA GLN A 200 5.50 -3.05 12.21
C GLN A 200 5.17 -1.62 11.79
N VAL A 201 3.93 -1.20 11.98
CA VAL A 201 3.45 0.14 11.69
C VAL A 201 3.04 0.81 12.99
N ALA A 202 3.43 2.07 13.18
CA ALA A 202 3.06 2.86 14.34
C ALA A 202 2.54 4.23 13.90
N LEU A 203 1.45 4.68 14.54
CA LEU A 203 0.95 6.03 14.42
C LEU A 203 0.92 6.67 15.81
N THR A 204 1.33 7.93 15.93
CA THR A 204 1.24 8.68 17.20
C THR A 204 -0.20 8.98 17.61
N ARG A 205 -1.11 9.14 16.65
CA ARG A 205 -2.57 9.31 16.81
C ARG A 205 -3.27 9.12 15.46
N PRO A 206 -4.37 8.35 15.35
CA PRO A 206 -5.10 8.20 14.11
C PRO A 206 -5.83 9.45 13.59
N ALA A 207 -6.43 10.26 14.48
CA ALA A 207 -7.43 11.24 14.09
C ALA A 207 -6.91 12.41 13.24
N MET A 208 -5.67 12.85 13.44
CA MET A 208 -5.10 14.01 12.73
C MET A 208 -3.57 13.97 12.77
N GLU A 209 -2.91 14.46 11.72
CA GLU A 209 -1.46 14.77 11.66
C GLU A 209 -0.56 13.79 12.43
N ALA A 210 -0.65 12.53 12.05
CA ALA A 210 -0.01 11.44 12.76
C ALA A 210 1.48 11.40 12.42
N GLY A 211 2.36 11.43 13.42
CA GLY A 211 3.68 10.82 13.24
C GLY A 211 3.50 9.34 12.86
N LEU A 212 4.02 8.96 11.69
CA LEU A 212 4.04 7.60 11.14
C LEU A 212 5.43 7.01 11.31
N GLY A 213 5.50 5.79 11.83
CA GLY A 213 6.69 4.94 11.82
C GLY A 213 6.38 3.62 11.12
N LEU A 214 7.30 3.15 10.29
CA LEU A 214 7.24 1.80 9.71
C LEU A 214 8.62 1.17 9.80
N SER A 215 8.68 -0.09 10.19
CA SER A 215 9.93 -0.86 10.20
C SER A 215 9.66 -2.34 10.00
N GLY A 216 10.63 -3.08 9.48
CA GLY A 216 10.50 -4.52 9.35
C GLY A 216 11.42 -5.08 8.28
N GLN A 217 10.90 -6.03 7.51
CA GLN A 217 11.62 -6.66 6.41
C GLN A 217 10.71 -6.84 5.20
N VAL A 218 11.31 -6.68 4.03
CA VAL A 218 10.71 -6.97 2.73
C VAL A 218 11.77 -7.72 1.94
N GLU A 219 11.42 -8.86 1.36
CA GLU A 219 12.32 -9.60 0.47
C GLU A 219 11.69 -9.58 -0.91
N ILE A 220 12.29 -8.86 -1.85
CA ILE A 220 11.80 -8.78 -3.22
C ILE A 220 12.47 -9.91 -4.00
N GLU A 221 11.67 -10.74 -4.64
CA GLU A 221 12.06 -11.94 -5.36
C GLU A 221 11.64 -11.79 -6.81
N SER A 222 12.59 -11.97 -7.73
CA SER A 222 12.31 -12.17 -9.16
C SER A 222 12.89 -13.52 -9.59
N ARG A 223 12.88 -13.82 -10.90
CA ARG A 223 13.37 -15.12 -11.42
C ARG A 223 14.84 -15.36 -11.09
N ASP A 224 15.67 -14.34 -11.29
CA ASP A 224 17.12 -14.49 -11.27
C ASP A 224 17.80 -13.74 -10.12
N TRP A 225 17.05 -12.92 -9.38
CA TRP A 225 17.59 -12.10 -8.31
C TRP A 225 16.66 -11.96 -7.12
N GLN A 226 17.27 -11.63 -5.97
CA GLN A 226 16.59 -11.33 -4.72
C GLN A 226 17.15 -10.03 -4.11
N LEU A 227 16.29 -9.23 -3.50
CA LEU A 227 16.65 -8.02 -2.79
C LEU A 227 16.00 -8.03 -1.41
N ALA A 228 16.79 -8.37 -0.39
CA ALA A 228 16.36 -8.32 1.00
C ALA A 228 16.55 -6.90 1.56
N VAL A 229 15.48 -6.28 2.04
CA VAL A 229 15.43 -4.90 2.51
C VAL A 229 14.92 -4.85 3.95
N LYS A 230 15.61 -4.10 4.81
CA LYS A 230 15.16 -3.77 6.16
C LYS A 230 14.85 -2.28 6.25
N PRO A 231 13.64 -1.85 5.88
CA PRO A 231 13.28 -0.44 5.87
C PRO A 231 13.01 0.07 7.29
N ILE A 232 13.33 1.35 7.49
CA ILE A 232 12.88 2.18 8.61
C ILE A 232 12.37 3.48 7.99
N VAL A 233 11.08 3.74 8.13
CA VAL A 233 10.41 4.92 7.62
C VAL A 233 9.89 5.75 8.80
N GLY A 234 10.13 7.05 8.75
CA GLY A 234 9.51 8.03 9.63
C GLY A 234 8.93 9.17 8.82
N ALA A 235 7.69 9.57 9.11
CA ALA A 235 7.03 10.68 8.43
C ALA A 235 5.96 11.34 9.31
N ARG A 236 5.38 12.45 8.84
CA ARG A 236 4.11 12.98 9.33
C ARG A 236 3.03 12.72 8.28
N LEU A 237 2.07 11.87 8.61
CA LEU A 237 0.92 11.57 7.79
C LEU A 237 -0.13 12.67 7.93
N HIS A 238 -0.50 13.27 6.81
CA HIS A 238 -1.65 14.14 6.66
C HIS A 238 -2.60 13.48 5.67
N SER A 239 -3.86 13.27 6.07
CA SER A 239 -4.90 12.69 5.21
C SER A 239 -6.03 13.69 5.04
N GLY A 240 -6.43 13.96 3.79
CA GLY A 240 -7.54 14.83 3.46
C GLY A 240 -8.47 14.19 2.43
N ALA A 241 -9.57 14.87 2.08
CA ALA A 241 -10.55 14.37 1.12
C ALA A 241 -9.97 14.04 -0.28
N ALA A 242 -8.80 14.60 -0.59
CA ALA A 242 -8.10 14.49 -1.86
C ALA A 242 -7.05 13.35 -1.89
N GLY A 243 -6.64 12.79 -0.75
CA GLY A 243 -5.57 11.78 -0.71
C GLY A 243 -4.74 11.86 0.56
N PHE A 244 -3.49 11.39 0.48
CA PHE A 244 -2.58 11.38 1.62
C PHE A 244 -1.23 12.02 1.29
N GLU A 245 -0.64 12.66 2.29
CA GLU A 245 0.70 13.23 2.24
C GLU A 245 1.53 12.69 3.41
N LEU A 246 2.75 12.24 3.12
CA LEU A 246 3.79 11.97 4.10
C LEU A 246 4.78 13.12 4.09
N GLN A 247 4.59 14.08 4.99
CA GLN A 247 5.49 15.20 5.16
C GLN A 247 6.78 14.77 5.87
N ARG A 248 7.90 15.34 5.44
CA ARG A 248 9.24 15.06 6.01
C ARG A 248 9.55 13.57 6.07
N MET A 249 9.11 12.80 5.07
CA MET A 249 9.38 11.37 5.01
C MET A 249 10.90 11.17 4.97
N LYS A 250 11.38 10.26 5.80
CA LYS A 250 12.72 9.71 5.77
C LYS A 250 12.59 8.20 5.74
N LEU A 251 13.09 7.59 4.68
CA LEU A 251 13.26 6.15 4.55
C LEU A 251 14.75 5.88 4.60
N GLY A 252 15.19 5.07 5.55
CA GLY A 252 16.51 4.45 5.56
C GLY A 252 16.34 2.94 5.42
N ALA A 253 17.19 2.29 4.64
CA ALA A 253 17.13 0.86 4.46
C ALA A 253 18.54 0.25 4.39
N ILE A 254 18.71 -0.89 5.05
CA ILE A 254 19.82 -1.79 4.78
C ILE A 254 19.30 -2.82 3.78
N ALA A 255 19.98 -2.93 2.64
CA ALA A 255 19.59 -3.77 1.54
C ALA A 255 20.70 -4.78 1.21
N ARG A 256 20.31 -5.91 0.63
CA ARG A 256 21.23 -6.92 0.13
C ARG A 256 20.67 -7.49 -1.16
N TYR A 257 21.35 -7.20 -2.26
CA TYR A 257 21.06 -7.81 -3.56
C TYR A 257 21.78 -9.16 -3.68
N ARG A 258 21.10 -10.17 -4.23
CA ARG A 258 21.65 -11.49 -4.52
C ARG A 258 21.23 -11.92 -5.93
N SER A 259 22.18 -12.44 -6.71
CA SER A 259 21.93 -13.04 -8.03
C SER A 259 23.09 -13.98 -8.36
N GLY A 260 22.82 -15.29 -8.53
CA GLY A 260 23.88 -16.29 -8.64
C GLY A 260 24.88 -16.22 -7.47
N ASP A 261 26.17 -16.06 -7.78
CA ASP A 261 27.26 -15.88 -6.80
C ASP A 261 27.40 -14.43 -6.31
N THR A 262 26.66 -13.48 -6.90
CA THR A 262 26.70 -12.07 -6.54
C THR A 262 25.93 -11.83 -5.24
N ASN A 263 26.57 -11.18 -4.27
CA ASN A 263 25.96 -10.81 -2.99
C ASN A 263 26.44 -9.41 -2.56
N LEU A 264 25.59 -8.41 -2.74
CA LEU A 264 25.95 -7.00 -2.62
C LEU A 264 25.15 -6.34 -1.49
N PRO A 265 25.74 -6.13 -0.30
CA PRO A 265 25.14 -5.33 0.74
C PRO A 265 25.28 -3.83 0.44
N PHE A 266 24.23 -3.07 0.69
CA PHE A 266 24.26 -1.62 0.55
C PHE A 266 23.23 -0.94 1.47
N VAL A 267 23.38 0.37 1.63
CA VAL A 267 22.45 1.23 2.36
C VAL A 267 21.82 2.20 1.38
N LEU A 268 20.50 2.31 1.45
CA LEU A 268 19.69 3.28 0.70
C LEU A 268 19.08 4.27 1.69
N GLY A 269 19.04 5.54 1.32
CA GLY A 269 18.24 6.54 2.01
C GLY A 269 17.43 7.37 1.01
N ILE A 270 16.18 7.63 1.34
CA ILE A 270 15.27 8.49 0.58
C ILE A 270 14.64 9.48 1.55
N ALA A 271 14.60 10.75 1.18
CA ALA A 271 13.95 11.79 1.97
C ALA A 271 13.17 12.76 1.08
N GLY A 272 12.03 13.24 1.56
CA GLY A 272 11.19 14.18 0.82
C GLY A 272 9.73 14.16 1.29
N PRO A 273 8.86 15.05 0.81
CA PRO A 273 7.42 14.92 0.98
C PRO A 273 6.86 13.95 -0.07
N LEU A 274 6.18 12.88 0.37
CA LEU A 274 5.45 11.99 -0.54
C LEU A 274 3.99 12.44 -0.59
N ARG A 275 3.47 12.76 -1.77
CA ARG A 275 2.06 13.12 -1.98
C ARG A 275 1.41 12.08 -2.88
N TYR A 276 0.21 11.65 -2.51
CA TYR A 276 -0.66 10.85 -3.37
C TYR A 276 -2.00 11.55 -3.53
N HIS A 277 -2.32 11.95 -4.75
CA HIS A 277 -3.54 12.66 -5.12
C HIS A 277 -3.93 12.30 -6.56
N ASP A 278 -5.22 12.10 -6.83
CA ASP A 278 -5.73 11.78 -8.18
C ASP A 278 -4.98 10.64 -8.88
N SER A 279 -4.69 9.57 -8.14
CA SER A 279 -3.91 8.41 -8.61
C SER A 279 -2.47 8.73 -9.04
N LYS A 280 -1.96 9.91 -8.68
CA LYS A 280 -0.58 10.34 -8.93
C LYS A 280 0.20 10.40 -7.63
N LEU A 281 1.32 9.69 -7.61
CA LEU A 281 2.32 9.72 -6.56
C LEU A 281 3.43 10.70 -6.94
N GLN A 282 3.80 11.58 -6.01
CA GLN A 282 4.85 12.58 -6.22
C GLN A 282 5.77 12.65 -5.01
N LEU A 283 7.08 12.72 -5.27
CA LEU A 283 8.12 12.94 -4.29
C LEU A 283 9.00 14.08 -4.78
N GLU A 284 8.65 15.31 -4.38
CA GLU A 284 9.30 16.54 -4.81
C GLU A 284 9.30 17.59 -3.68
N PRO A 285 10.48 18.00 -3.18
CA PRO A 285 11.81 17.52 -3.58
C PRO A 285 12.12 16.10 -3.07
N LEU A 286 12.83 15.34 -3.88
CA LEU A 286 13.45 14.05 -3.54
C LEU A 286 14.92 14.29 -3.16
N GLY A 287 15.36 13.70 -2.07
CA GLY A 287 16.78 13.48 -1.76
C GLY A 287 17.05 11.98 -1.65
N SER A 288 18.14 11.51 -2.23
CA SER A 288 18.55 10.11 -2.18
C SER A 288 20.03 9.97 -1.82
N ILE A 289 20.35 8.89 -1.12
CA ILE A 289 21.71 8.45 -0.85
C ILE A 289 21.81 6.96 -1.11
N VAL A 290 22.91 6.54 -1.70
CA VAL A 290 23.28 5.13 -1.79
C VAL A 290 24.71 5.00 -1.29
N ARG A 291 24.97 3.98 -0.48
CA ARG A 291 26.31 3.63 0.00
C ARG A 291 26.48 2.14 -0.06
N GLY A 292 27.50 1.68 -0.77
CA GLY A 292 27.86 0.28 -0.83
C GLY A 292 29.35 0.10 -1.04
N GLN A 293 29.73 -1.13 -1.39
CA GLN A 293 31.09 -1.52 -1.73
C GLN A 293 31.09 -2.32 -3.03
N GLY A 294 32.27 -2.54 -3.60
CA GLY A 294 32.42 -3.24 -4.88
C GLY A 294 31.65 -2.49 -5.97
N PRO A 295 30.69 -3.14 -6.68
CA PRO A 295 29.96 -2.52 -7.79
C PRO A 295 28.89 -1.51 -7.37
N ILE A 296 28.58 -1.38 -6.07
CA ILE A 296 27.57 -0.43 -5.59
C ILE A 296 28.22 0.92 -5.28
N PRO A 297 27.92 1.98 -6.05
CA PRO A 297 28.56 3.28 -5.87
C PRO A 297 28.11 3.96 -4.57
N THR A 298 28.98 4.82 -4.05
CA THR A 298 28.58 5.82 -3.06
C THR A 298 28.16 7.09 -3.79
N LEU A 299 26.86 7.39 -3.75
CA LEU A 299 26.30 8.58 -4.39
C LEU A 299 25.30 9.30 -3.49
N ARG A 300 25.15 10.59 -3.74
CA ARG A 300 24.09 11.43 -3.19
C ARG A 300 23.42 12.18 -4.32
N ALA A 301 22.11 12.24 -4.34
CA ALA A 301 21.37 12.98 -5.33
C ALA A 301 20.16 13.68 -4.73
N HIS A 302 19.65 14.65 -5.49
CA HIS A 302 18.38 15.31 -5.25
C HIS A 302 17.62 15.42 -6.56
N GLY A 303 16.31 15.68 -6.49
CA GLY A 303 15.50 15.93 -7.67
C GLY A 303 14.04 15.68 -7.40
N ARG A 304 13.40 14.87 -8.24
CA ARG A 304 11.97 14.60 -8.16
C ARG A 304 11.63 13.24 -8.76
N LEU A 305 10.59 12.63 -8.22
CA LEU A 305 9.96 11.43 -8.76
C LEU A 305 8.46 11.68 -8.85
N SER A 306 7.86 11.33 -9.97
CA SER A 306 6.40 11.26 -10.13
C SER A 306 5.99 9.98 -10.81
N PHE A 307 4.90 9.39 -10.35
CA PHE A 307 4.34 8.15 -10.87
C PHE A 307 2.82 8.30 -11.01
N GLY A 308 2.27 7.86 -12.13
CA GLY A 308 0.85 7.98 -12.48
C GLY A 308 0.64 7.37 -13.86
N ASP A 309 0.31 8.20 -14.84
CA ASP A 309 0.20 7.77 -16.25
C ASP A 309 1.56 7.32 -16.83
N ALA A 310 2.65 7.90 -16.32
CA ALA A 310 4.03 7.52 -16.63
C ALA A 310 4.90 7.69 -15.38
N LEU A 311 6.05 7.04 -15.35
CA LEU A 311 7.11 7.27 -14.38
C LEU A 311 8.03 8.39 -14.90
N SER A 312 8.23 9.43 -14.11
CA SER A 312 9.26 10.45 -14.36
C SER A 312 10.21 10.54 -13.17
N LEU A 313 11.50 10.45 -13.45
CA LEU A 313 12.58 10.53 -12.48
C LEU A 313 13.62 11.50 -13.00
N ARG A 314 13.83 12.59 -12.25
CA ARG A 314 14.94 13.51 -12.51
C ARG A 314 15.81 13.57 -11.28
N LEU A 315 17.10 13.27 -11.45
CA LEU A 315 18.09 13.27 -10.39
C LEU A 315 19.29 14.11 -10.81
N THR A 316 19.82 14.88 -9.87
CA THR A 316 21.11 15.55 -9.99
C THR A 316 21.88 15.28 -8.73
N GLY A 317 23.15 14.92 -8.85
CA GLY A 317 23.91 14.46 -7.71
C GLY A 317 25.40 14.37 -7.99
N SER A 318 26.09 13.70 -7.08
CA SER A 318 27.49 13.34 -7.26
C SER A 318 27.75 11.93 -6.77
N MET A 319 28.62 11.23 -7.49
CA MET A 319 29.25 10.01 -7.07
C MET A 319 30.62 10.35 -6.47
N ALA A 320 30.92 9.79 -5.30
CA ALA A 320 32.16 10.10 -4.59
C ALA A 320 33.38 9.56 -5.35
N ASP A 321 33.32 8.28 -5.72
CA ASP A 321 34.43 7.53 -6.31
C ASP A 321 33.91 6.65 -7.44
N TRP A 322 34.76 6.39 -8.45
CA TRP A 322 34.48 5.38 -9.47
C TRP A 322 34.63 3.99 -8.83
N PRO A 323 33.61 3.12 -8.87
CA PRO A 323 33.70 1.79 -8.27
C PRO A 323 34.84 0.95 -8.86
N GLU A 324 35.62 0.28 -8.01
CA GLU A 324 36.79 -0.52 -8.44
C GLU A 324 36.43 -1.68 -9.37
N SER A 325 35.22 -2.22 -9.24
CA SER A 325 34.73 -3.32 -10.07
C SER A 325 34.08 -2.85 -11.37
N TRP A 326 34.01 -1.54 -11.62
CA TRP A 326 33.56 -1.02 -12.91
C TRP A 326 34.74 -0.98 -13.89
N PRO A 327 34.48 -0.96 -15.21
CA PRO A 327 35.54 -0.83 -16.21
C PRO A 327 36.48 0.34 -15.90
N VAL A 328 37.78 0.10 -16.04
CA VAL A 328 38.80 1.13 -15.76
C VAL A 328 38.66 2.26 -16.77
N LEU A 329 38.60 3.48 -16.27
CA LEU A 329 38.58 4.68 -17.11
C LEU A 329 40.01 5.03 -17.55
N PRO A 330 40.22 5.42 -18.82
CA PRO A 330 41.52 5.86 -19.32
C PRO A 330 42.03 7.10 -18.57
N ALA A 331 43.36 7.27 -18.52
CA ALA A 331 43.96 8.45 -17.92
C ALA A 331 43.73 9.70 -18.80
N PRO A 332 43.62 10.91 -18.20
CA PRO A 332 43.67 11.20 -16.76
C PRO A 332 42.31 10.99 -16.04
N ILE A 333 41.24 10.65 -16.76
CA ILE A 333 39.86 10.56 -16.23
C ILE A 333 39.76 9.57 -15.05
N GLY A 334 40.36 8.38 -15.20
CA GLY A 334 40.39 7.36 -14.16
C GLY A 334 41.34 7.65 -13.00
N ALA A 335 42.33 8.53 -13.20
CA ALA A 335 43.32 8.90 -12.18
C ALA A 335 42.82 10.03 -11.26
N SER A 336 41.80 10.77 -11.69
CA SER A 336 41.21 11.86 -10.91
C SER A 336 40.33 11.33 -9.78
N ALA A 337 40.57 11.87 -8.58
CA ALA A 337 39.77 11.63 -7.37
C ALA A 337 38.67 12.71 -7.16
N SER A 338 38.47 13.58 -8.15
CA SER A 338 37.37 14.55 -8.10
C SER A 338 36.02 13.82 -8.10
N PRO A 339 35.04 14.29 -7.30
CA PRO A 339 33.68 13.77 -7.37
C PRO A 339 33.17 13.81 -8.82
N LEU A 340 32.30 12.86 -9.16
CA LEU A 340 31.66 12.77 -10.47
C LEU A 340 30.21 13.29 -10.38
N PRO A 341 29.95 14.59 -10.57
CA PRO A 341 28.63 15.12 -10.83
C PRO A 341 27.90 14.35 -11.91
N PHE A 342 26.61 14.13 -11.69
CA PHE A 342 25.72 13.56 -12.69
C PHE A 342 24.37 14.26 -12.71
N ALA A 343 23.74 14.23 -13.89
CA ALA A 343 22.31 14.49 -14.04
C ALA A 343 21.68 13.33 -14.83
N LEU A 344 20.59 12.80 -14.31
CA LEU A 344 19.83 11.71 -14.91
C LEU A 344 18.38 12.16 -15.10
N ASP A 345 17.84 11.96 -16.29
CA ASP A 345 16.44 12.18 -16.61
C ASP A 345 15.86 10.90 -17.25
N TYR A 346 14.72 10.48 -16.74
CA TYR A 346 13.95 9.35 -17.24
C TYR A 346 12.48 9.76 -17.25
N THR A 347 11.79 9.51 -18.36
CA THR A 347 10.34 9.63 -18.45
C THR A 347 9.82 8.51 -19.35
N GLY A 348 8.97 7.63 -18.81
CA GLY A 348 8.55 6.44 -19.53
C GLY A 348 7.72 5.48 -18.69
N GLU A 349 7.66 4.22 -19.12
CA GLU A 349 6.96 3.18 -18.38
C GLU A 349 7.65 2.84 -17.03
N PRO A 350 6.92 2.28 -16.05
CA PRO A 350 7.49 1.96 -14.73
C PRO A 350 8.53 0.83 -14.74
N ASP A 351 8.66 0.11 -15.86
CA ASP A 351 9.59 -1.00 -16.07
C ASP A 351 11.00 -0.54 -16.48
N PHE A 352 11.23 0.77 -16.64
CA PHE A 352 12.50 1.36 -17.09
C PHE A 352 12.94 0.96 -18.51
N SER A 353 11.99 0.60 -19.38
CA SER A 353 12.24 0.22 -20.78
C SER A 353 12.57 1.42 -21.69
N GLU A 354 12.17 2.62 -21.31
CA GLU A 354 12.37 3.83 -22.11
C GLU A 354 13.78 4.41 -21.99
N VAL A 355 14.09 5.37 -22.87
CA VAL A 355 15.42 6.00 -22.94
C VAL A 355 15.70 6.85 -21.70
N VAL A 356 16.85 6.60 -21.09
CA VAL A 356 17.44 7.40 -20.01
C VAL A 356 18.43 8.38 -20.62
N THR A 357 18.38 9.65 -20.19
CA THR A 357 19.43 10.63 -20.50
C THR A 357 20.35 10.78 -19.30
N LEU A 358 21.66 10.75 -19.54
CA LEU A 358 22.69 10.85 -18.52
C LEU A 358 23.75 11.89 -18.92
N GLN A 359 24.02 12.81 -18.01
CA GLN A 359 25.14 13.74 -18.11
C GLN A 359 26.11 13.43 -16.98
N LEU A 360 27.39 13.36 -17.29
CA LEU A 360 28.48 13.19 -16.33
C LEU A 360 29.52 14.28 -16.55
N GLN A 361 30.13 14.74 -15.46
CA GLN A 361 31.27 15.63 -15.54
C GLN A 361 32.32 15.21 -14.51
N ARG A 362 33.57 15.11 -14.93
CA ARG A 362 34.72 15.00 -14.03
C ARG A 362 35.79 15.97 -14.51
N ASP A 363 36.15 16.91 -13.65
CA ASP A 363 37.06 18.00 -14.01
C ASP A 363 36.56 18.73 -15.28
N GLU A 364 37.39 18.76 -16.32
CA GLU A 364 37.08 19.34 -17.64
C GLU A 364 36.46 18.32 -18.61
N THR A 365 36.45 17.03 -18.26
CA THR A 365 35.84 15.97 -19.06
C THR A 365 34.33 15.98 -18.88
N ARG A 366 33.59 16.00 -19.99
CA ARG A 366 32.13 15.99 -20.01
C ARG A 366 31.64 14.85 -20.88
N PHE A 367 30.62 14.15 -20.39
CA PHE A 367 29.89 13.13 -21.14
C PHE A 367 28.40 13.47 -21.13
N SER A 368 27.76 13.35 -22.28
CA SER A 368 26.31 13.39 -22.43
C SER A 368 25.89 12.18 -23.24
N GLY A 369 24.99 11.35 -22.72
CA GLY A 369 24.57 10.15 -23.42
C GLY A 369 23.13 9.75 -23.13
N ARG A 370 22.66 8.82 -23.94
CA ARG A 370 21.30 8.28 -23.99
C ARG A 370 21.42 6.77 -24.11
N PHE A 371 20.65 6.04 -23.31
CA PHE A 371 20.66 4.58 -23.35
C PHE A 371 19.34 4.00 -22.84
N ARG A 372 19.05 2.75 -23.16
CA ARG A 372 18.02 1.97 -22.46
C ARG A 372 18.67 1.13 -21.38
N LEU A 373 18.09 1.14 -20.19
CA LEU A 373 18.67 0.40 -19.06
C LEU A 373 18.74 -1.10 -19.35
N SER A 374 17.68 -1.66 -19.95
CA SER A 374 17.60 -3.07 -20.37
C SER A 374 18.78 -3.49 -21.25
N ASP A 375 19.11 -2.66 -22.23
CA ASP A 375 20.12 -2.95 -23.25
C ASP A 375 21.52 -2.91 -22.64
N VAL A 376 21.77 -1.92 -21.77
CA VAL A 376 23.03 -1.82 -21.02
C VAL A 376 23.20 -2.99 -20.04
N THR A 377 22.15 -3.41 -19.33
CA THR A 377 22.22 -4.58 -18.45
C THR A 377 22.44 -5.87 -19.22
N ALA A 378 21.75 -6.08 -20.35
CA ALA A 378 21.95 -7.26 -21.19
C ALA A 378 23.37 -7.30 -21.76
N TRP A 379 23.95 -6.15 -22.12
CA TRP A 379 25.34 -6.05 -22.55
C TRP A 379 26.34 -6.40 -21.44
N LEU A 380 26.11 -5.95 -20.21
CA LEU A 380 26.94 -6.31 -19.05
C LEU A 380 26.90 -7.83 -18.78
N ASP A 381 25.71 -8.44 -18.87
CA ASP A 381 25.51 -9.87 -18.63
C ASP A 381 26.10 -10.76 -19.75
N ALA A 382 26.08 -10.27 -20.99
CA ALA A 382 26.69 -10.94 -22.15
C ALA A 382 28.23 -10.94 -22.11
N ASN A 383 28.83 -10.43 -21.04
CA ASN A 383 30.25 -10.57 -20.72
C ASN A 383 31.15 -10.00 -21.85
N THR A 384 30.92 -8.72 -22.24
CA THR A 384 31.67 -7.82 -23.17
C THR A 384 32.29 -8.41 -24.44
N SER A 385 31.99 -9.66 -24.79
CA SER A 385 32.71 -10.42 -25.82
C SER A 385 32.10 -10.19 -27.21
N ALA A 386 30.90 -9.62 -27.28
CA ALA A 386 30.23 -9.23 -28.52
C ALA A 386 30.52 -7.76 -28.94
N SER A 387 30.65 -6.83 -28.00
CA SER A 387 31.00 -5.42 -28.25
C SER A 387 31.71 -4.85 -27.02
N PRO A 388 32.84 -4.12 -27.17
CA PRO A 388 33.53 -3.47 -26.06
C PRO A 388 32.81 -2.21 -25.56
N LEU A 389 31.90 -1.65 -26.35
CA LEU A 389 31.13 -0.46 -25.99
C LEU A 389 29.69 -0.85 -25.63
N PRO A 390 29.12 -0.25 -24.56
CA PRO A 390 27.72 -0.41 -24.23
C PRO A 390 26.81 0.15 -25.33
N PRO A 391 25.59 -0.39 -25.51
CA PRO A 391 24.60 0.14 -26.44
C PRO A 391 24.07 1.49 -25.92
N LEU A 392 24.71 2.57 -26.37
CA LEU A 392 24.35 3.93 -26.03
C LEU A 392 24.67 4.87 -27.19
N ASP A 393 23.95 5.98 -27.21
CA ASP A 393 24.22 7.15 -28.06
C ASP A 393 24.83 8.24 -27.16
N GLY A 394 25.93 8.88 -27.56
CA GLY A 394 26.54 9.87 -26.68
C GLY A 394 27.78 10.56 -27.20
N HIS A 395 28.16 11.60 -26.47
CA HIS A 395 29.23 12.52 -26.79
C HIS A 395 30.13 12.72 -25.57
N LEU A 396 31.44 12.52 -25.75
CA LEU A 396 32.46 12.73 -24.74
C LEU A 396 33.43 13.81 -25.24
N VAL A 397 33.63 14.85 -24.43
CA VAL A 397 34.67 15.87 -24.66
C VAL A 397 35.67 15.80 -23.52
N THR A 398 36.95 15.66 -23.84
CA THR A 398 38.03 15.68 -22.86
C THR A 398 39.26 16.44 -23.39
N PRO A 399 39.89 17.31 -22.58
CA PRO A 399 41.06 18.05 -23.03
C PRO A 399 42.24 17.15 -23.40
N THR A 400 42.40 16.04 -22.67
CA THR A 400 43.45 15.05 -22.90
C THR A 400 42.94 13.64 -22.65
N LEU A 401 43.50 12.68 -23.38
CA LEU A 401 43.24 11.26 -23.21
C LEU A 401 44.52 10.47 -23.48
N GLU A 402 44.85 9.54 -22.60
CA GLU A 402 45.96 8.61 -22.78
C GLU A 402 45.42 7.23 -23.11
N VAL A 403 45.81 6.71 -24.27
CA VAL A 403 45.44 5.37 -24.75
C VAL A 403 46.71 4.64 -25.17
N ALA A 404 47.03 3.56 -24.46
CA ALA A 404 48.32 2.86 -24.58
C ALA A 404 49.49 3.86 -24.42
N ASP A 405 50.36 3.98 -25.44
CA ASP A 405 51.52 4.88 -25.42
C ASP A 405 51.26 6.24 -26.11
N ALA A 406 50.00 6.54 -26.47
CA ALA A 406 49.61 7.77 -27.15
C ALA A 406 48.89 8.74 -26.21
N LYS A 407 49.34 10.00 -26.20
CA LYS A 407 48.64 11.13 -25.57
C LYS A 407 47.92 11.92 -26.66
N LEU A 408 46.61 12.00 -26.54
CA LEU A 408 45.73 12.76 -27.42
C LEU A 408 45.30 14.06 -26.74
N GLU A 409 45.17 15.14 -27.50
CA GLU A 409 44.75 16.46 -27.02
C GLU A 409 43.50 16.93 -27.78
N GLY A 410 42.57 17.60 -27.10
CA GLY A 410 41.32 18.08 -27.67
C GLY A 410 40.42 16.95 -28.17
N VAL A 411 40.28 15.89 -27.37
CA VAL A 411 39.57 14.67 -27.79
C VAL A 411 38.07 14.86 -27.70
N GLU A 412 37.41 14.50 -28.80
CA GLU A 412 35.97 14.42 -28.96
C GLU A 412 35.65 13.00 -29.43
N ILE A 413 34.75 12.32 -28.73
CA ILE A 413 34.29 10.97 -29.06
C ILE A 413 32.78 11.01 -29.22
N GLU A 414 32.31 10.62 -30.40
CA GLU A 414 30.91 10.36 -30.70
C GLU A 414 30.69 8.84 -30.69
N ILE A 415 29.61 8.43 -30.04
CA ILE A 415 29.17 7.04 -29.96
C ILE A 415 27.75 7.04 -30.51
N ASP A 416 27.55 6.39 -31.66
CA ASP A 416 26.25 6.35 -32.32
C ASP A 416 25.63 4.97 -32.15
N ASP A 417 24.44 4.90 -31.54
CA ASP A 417 23.59 3.72 -31.57
C ASP A 417 22.22 4.10 -32.15
N PRO A 418 21.89 3.65 -33.38
CA PRO A 418 20.66 4.04 -34.07
C PRO A 418 19.39 3.58 -33.33
N ALA A 419 19.49 2.63 -32.40
CA ALA A 419 18.36 2.19 -31.59
C ALA A 419 17.94 3.20 -30.51
N VAL A 420 18.84 4.10 -30.10
CA VAL A 420 18.64 5.09 -29.01
C VAL A 420 18.96 6.54 -29.40
N ALA A 421 19.33 6.78 -30.66
CA ALA A 421 19.59 8.09 -31.24
C ALA A 421 18.46 9.11 -31.00
N ASP A 422 18.84 10.38 -30.86
CA ASP A 422 17.89 11.48 -30.70
C ASP A 422 17.02 11.65 -31.96
N PRO A 423 15.67 11.55 -31.87
CA PRO A 423 14.80 11.79 -33.02
C PRO A 423 14.92 13.20 -33.61
N ALA A 424 15.53 14.15 -32.90
CA ALA A 424 15.77 15.51 -33.40
C ALA A 424 17.03 15.68 -34.28
N VAL A 425 17.84 14.62 -34.46
CA VAL A 425 19.12 14.66 -35.21
C VAL A 425 19.06 13.86 -36.52
N GLN A 426 17.89 13.34 -36.91
CA GLN A 426 17.68 12.72 -38.24
C GLN A 426 17.22 13.71 -39.32
#